data_AF-A0A0S8IDT1-F1
#
_entry.id   AF-A0A0S8IDT1-F1
#
_cell.length_a   1.000
_cell.length_b   1.000
_cell.length_c   1.000
_cell.angle_alpha   90.00
_cell.angle_beta   90.00
_cell.angle_gamma   90.00
#
_symmetry.space_group_name_H-M   'P 1'
#
loop_
_entity.id
_entity.type
_entity.pdbx_description
1 polymer ?
#
loop_
_entity_poly.entity_id
_entity_poly.type
_entity_poly.pdbx_seq_one_letter_code
_entity_poly.pdbx_strand_id
1 'polypeptide(L)'
;MVGIIKGAEIGLNRDGNKNRLLLQVELIPEDVRTAELISQAGEDTYPGEGSRVLILNAGAFLAAIASTDDLEPETEAGEKEFYSTDSPITSKLARIKLNKNSEIIMNEGTDFAVAYTDLKTAFDKLKTDFNNFISVFNAHTHPYVDTPIGASVTSATATPGTSSTADMSGSKVEKVKLP
;
A
#
# COMPACT_ATOMS: atom_id res chain seq x y z
N MET A 1 35.62 2.62 4.33
CA MET A 1 35.46 2.52 5.80
C MET A 1 33.98 2.49 6.10
N VAL A 2 33.53 1.73 7.09
CA VAL A 2 32.10 1.73 7.48
C VAL A 2 31.90 2.78 8.56
N GLY A 3 30.85 3.59 8.44
CA GLY A 3 30.45 4.56 9.45
C GLY A 3 28.99 4.39 9.85
N ILE A 4 28.59 5.01 10.95
CA ILE A 4 27.22 4.99 11.50
C ILE A 4 26.55 6.33 11.24
N ILE A 5 25.35 6.33 10.67
CA ILE A 5 24.58 7.54 10.41
C ILE A 5 24.02 8.07 11.74
N LYS A 6 24.32 9.34 12.04
CA LYS A 6 23.85 10.09 13.22
C LYS A 6 22.78 11.13 12.89
N GLY A 7 22.57 11.39 11.60
CA GLY A 7 21.59 12.34 11.09
C GLY A 7 21.76 12.56 9.59
N ALA A 8 20.84 13.30 8.98
CA ALA A 8 20.91 13.65 7.58
C ALA A 8 20.20 14.98 7.32
N GLU A 9 20.62 15.69 6.27
CA GLU A 9 20.01 16.95 5.83
C GLU A 9 20.07 17.09 4.30
N ILE A 10 19.21 17.94 3.75
CA ILE A 10 19.28 18.32 2.34
C ILE A 10 20.20 19.53 2.21
N GLY A 11 21.30 19.37 1.47
CA GLY A 11 22.27 20.42 1.21
C GLY A 11 22.78 20.40 -0.23
N LEU A 12 23.65 21.35 -0.60
CA LEU A 12 24.26 21.36 -1.93
C LEU A 12 25.30 20.24 -2.05
N ASN A 13 25.37 19.63 -3.23
CA ASN A 13 26.40 18.67 -3.60
C ASN A 13 27.80 19.31 -3.62
N ARG A 14 28.83 18.48 -3.82
CA ARG A 14 30.23 18.95 -3.96
C ARG A 14 30.39 20.13 -4.93
N ASP A 15 29.66 20.13 -6.04
CA ASP A 15 29.79 21.17 -7.08
C ASP A 15 28.99 22.44 -6.77
N GLY A 16 28.25 22.47 -5.64
CA GLY A 16 27.47 23.62 -5.20
C GLY A 16 26.24 23.94 -6.06
N ASN A 17 25.80 23.01 -6.92
CA ASN A 17 24.83 23.29 -7.97
C ASN A 17 23.53 22.48 -7.89
N LYS A 18 23.46 21.45 -7.04
CA LYS A 18 22.27 20.60 -6.89
C LYS A 18 22.07 20.20 -5.44
N ASN A 19 20.82 20.17 -5.01
CA ASN A 19 20.46 19.62 -3.70
C ASN A 19 20.65 18.09 -3.70
N ARG A 20 21.28 17.60 -2.64
CA ARG A 20 21.56 16.20 -2.36
C ARG A 20 21.35 15.90 -0.89
N LEU A 21 21.13 14.62 -0.58
CA LEU A 21 21.11 14.15 0.80
C LEU A 21 22.55 14.07 1.32
N LEU A 22 22.83 14.84 2.36
CA LEU A 22 24.09 14.86 3.08
C LEU A 22 23.90 14.11 4.40
N LEU A 23 24.69 13.07 4.61
CA LEU A 23 24.65 12.23 5.80
C LEU A 23 25.70 12.71 6.80
N GLN A 24 25.32 12.81 8.06
CA GLN A 24 26.23 13.00 9.19
C GLN A 24 26.65 11.62 9.68
N VAL A 25 27.90 11.24 9.42
CA VAL A 25 28.40 9.88 9.62
C VAL A 25 29.53 9.86 10.63
N GLU A 26 29.34 9.10 11.70
CA GLU A 26 30.36 8.79 12.70
C GLU A 26 31.28 7.68 12.17
N LEU A 27 32.54 8.01 11.89
CA LEU A 27 33.54 7.07 11.36
C LEU A 27 34.31 6.35 12.47
N ILE A 28 34.61 7.09 13.53
CA ILE A 28 35.15 6.64 14.81
C ILE A 28 34.42 7.43 15.91
N PRO A 29 34.40 6.96 17.17
CA PRO A 29 33.71 7.67 18.24
C PRO A 29 34.10 9.15 18.27
N GLU A 30 33.10 10.04 18.28
CA GLU A 30 33.26 11.50 18.31
C GLU A 30 33.76 12.16 16.99
N ASP A 31 34.08 11.42 15.92
CA ASP A 31 34.39 11.96 14.59
C ASP A 31 33.20 11.82 13.64
N VAL A 32 32.34 12.83 13.66
CA VAL A 32 31.20 12.95 12.74
C VAL A 32 31.60 13.77 11.54
N ARG A 33 31.41 13.21 10.34
CA ARG A 33 31.71 13.87 9.07
C ARG A 33 30.51 13.88 8.15
N THR A 34 30.42 14.93 7.35
CA THR A 34 29.45 15.02 6.26
C THR A 34 29.89 14.18 5.07
N ALA A 35 29.00 13.32 4.57
CA ALA A 35 29.18 12.57 3.34
C ALA A 35 27.97 12.73 2.41
N GLU A 36 28.20 12.87 1.11
CA GLU A 36 27.13 12.92 0.11
C GLU A 36 26.63 11.50 -0.17
N LEU A 37 25.33 11.24 -0.01
CA LEU A 37 24.73 9.96 -0.40
C LEU A 37 24.64 9.88 -1.93
N ILE A 38 25.28 8.86 -2.49
CA ILE A 38 25.18 8.54 -3.91
C ILE A 38 24.19 7.38 -4.07
N SER A 39 22.93 7.71 -4.39
CA SER A 39 21.87 6.72 -4.64
C SER A 39 21.86 6.23 -6.09
N GLN A 40 21.22 5.08 -6.32
CA GLN A 40 20.97 4.60 -7.67
C GLN A 40 19.94 5.49 -8.39
N ALA A 41 20.03 5.58 -9.71
CA ALA A 41 19.06 6.35 -10.49
C ALA A 41 17.66 5.71 -10.36
N GLY A 42 16.66 6.52 -10.00
CA GLY A 42 15.29 6.05 -9.78
C GLY A 42 15.00 5.61 -8.34
N GLU A 43 16.00 5.58 -7.45
CA GLU A 43 15.84 5.33 -6.02
C GLU A 43 16.04 6.63 -5.23
N ASP A 44 15.05 6.98 -4.41
CA ASP A 44 15.11 8.08 -3.45
C ASP A 44 15.07 7.48 -2.04
N THR A 45 16.26 7.35 -1.45
CA THR A 45 16.45 6.66 -0.17
C THR A 45 16.91 7.66 0.89
N TYR A 46 16.24 7.64 2.04
CA TYR A 46 16.60 8.40 3.22
C TYR A 46 16.93 7.43 4.36
N PRO A 47 18.19 6.99 4.52
CA PRO A 47 18.56 6.06 5.58
C PRO A 47 18.30 6.65 6.96
N GLY A 48 17.67 5.88 7.85
CA GLY A 48 17.42 6.30 9.24
C GLY A 48 18.69 6.32 10.09
N GLU A 49 18.64 7.06 11.20
CA GLU A 49 19.72 7.06 12.20
C GLU A 49 20.00 5.63 12.71
N GLY A 50 21.28 5.33 12.92
CA GLY A 50 21.75 3.99 13.29
C GLY A 50 22.13 3.10 12.10
N SER A 51 21.70 3.44 10.88
CA SER A 51 22.16 2.75 9.66
C SER A 51 23.68 2.77 9.56
N ARG A 52 24.25 1.70 9.02
CA ARG A 52 25.65 1.65 8.61
C ARG A 52 25.78 1.99 7.14
N VAL A 53 26.85 2.65 6.77
CA VAL A 53 27.10 3.02 5.38
C VAL A 53 28.58 2.88 5.03
N LEU A 54 28.86 2.46 3.80
CA LEU A 54 30.22 2.42 3.31
C LEU A 54 30.63 3.81 2.82
N ILE A 55 31.66 4.35 3.46
CA ILE A 55 32.27 5.63 3.10
C ILE A 55 33.48 5.39 2.20
N LEU A 56 33.44 6.03 1.04
CA LEU A 56 34.52 6.14 0.09
C LEU A 56 35.10 7.56 0.09
N ASN A 57 36.42 7.66 0.09
CA ASN A 57 37.09 8.92 -0.13
C ASN A 57 37.15 9.20 -1.65
N ALA A 58 36.39 10.18 -2.12
CA ALA A 58 36.32 10.59 -3.51
C ALA A 58 37.23 11.81 -3.81
N GLY A 59 38.32 11.95 -3.06
CA GLY A 59 39.27 13.05 -3.16
C GLY A 59 38.78 14.30 -2.43
N ALA A 60 37.90 15.06 -3.08
CA ALA A 60 37.43 16.36 -2.58
C ALA A 60 36.28 16.27 -1.56
N PHE A 61 35.65 15.10 -1.43
CA PHE A 61 34.52 14.87 -0.55
C PHE A 61 34.42 13.39 -0.16
N LEU A 62 33.57 13.11 0.83
CA LEU A 62 33.21 11.75 1.22
C LEU A 62 31.94 11.34 0.50
N ALA A 63 31.98 10.20 -0.17
CA ALA A 63 30.81 9.59 -0.78
C ALA A 63 30.31 8.46 0.13
N ALA A 64 29.03 8.52 0.48
CA ALA A 64 28.32 7.46 1.16
C ALA A 64 27.62 6.58 0.11
N ILE A 65 27.90 5.28 0.15
CA ILE A 65 27.31 4.27 -0.72
C ILE A 65 26.92 3.05 0.11
N ALA A 66 26.00 2.23 -0.42
CA ALA A 66 25.61 0.94 0.16
C ALA A 66 25.30 1.03 1.67
N SER A 67 24.15 1.61 2.00
CA SER A 67 23.65 1.63 3.38
C SER A 67 22.97 0.31 3.75
N THR A 68 23.13 -0.10 5.00
CA THR A 68 22.42 -1.22 5.64
C THR A 68 21.80 -0.75 6.95
N ASP A 69 20.62 -1.23 7.26
CA ASP A 69 19.86 -0.93 8.48
C ASP A 69 20.10 -1.95 9.60
N ASP A 70 20.84 -3.04 9.31
CA ASP A 70 21.10 -4.18 10.19
C ASP A 70 19.83 -4.86 10.75
N LEU A 71 18.67 -4.66 10.12
CA LEU A 71 17.46 -5.39 10.45
C LEU A 71 17.57 -6.84 9.97
N GLU A 72 16.94 -7.77 10.69
CA GLU A 72 16.92 -9.18 10.32
C GLU A 72 16.25 -9.36 8.93
N PRO A 73 16.93 -9.98 7.95
CA PRO A 73 16.32 -10.28 6.66
C PRO A 73 15.18 -11.28 6.81
N GLU A 74 14.03 -11.00 6.19
CA GLU A 74 12.85 -11.88 6.14
C GLU A 74 12.61 -12.47 4.74
N THR A 75 13.65 -12.42 3.89
CA THR A 75 13.61 -12.88 2.51
C THR A 75 14.38 -14.18 2.34
N GLU A 76 13.81 -15.07 1.55
CA GLU A 76 14.47 -16.31 1.13
C GLU A 76 15.30 -16.08 -0.14
N ALA A 77 16.12 -17.07 -0.51
CA ALA A 77 16.89 -17.03 -1.75
C ALA A 77 15.96 -16.82 -2.97
N GLY A 78 16.26 -15.76 -3.75
CA GLY A 78 15.49 -15.37 -4.94
C GLY A 78 14.36 -14.37 -4.68
N GLU A 79 14.10 -14.01 -3.43
CA GLU A 79 13.10 -13.00 -3.07
C GLU A 79 13.72 -11.59 -2.98
N LYS A 80 12.88 -10.56 -3.09
CA LYS A 80 13.29 -9.17 -2.88
C LYS A 80 12.26 -8.45 -2.03
N GLU A 81 12.69 -7.76 -0.98
CA GLU A 81 11.81 -6.93 -0.14
C GLU A 81 12.29 -5.48 -0.21
N PHE A 82 11.33 -4.57 -0.38
CA PHE A 82 11.52 -3.13 -0.24
C PHE A 82 10.67 -2.67 0.92
N TYR A 83 11.22 -1.85 1.80
CA TYR A 83 10.49 -1.41 2.98
C TYR A 83 10.98 -0.05 3.46
N SER A 84 10.12 0.64 4.20
CA SER A 84 10.53 1.78 5.01
C SER A 84 10.87 1.35 6.44
N THR A 85 11.66 2.17 7.12
CA THR A 85 11.99 2.00 8.54
C THR A 85 11.57 3.24 9.32
N ASP A 86 11.61 3.13 10.64
CA ASP A 86 11.69 4.27 11.55
C ASP A 86 13.09 4.91 11.56
N SER A 87 13.22 6.02 12.30
CA SER A 87 14.49 6.70 12.57
C SER A 87 14.46 7.27 13.99
N PRO A 88 15.28 6.78 14.94
CA PRO A 88 16.25 5.69 14.80
C PRO A 88 15.65 4.36 14.37
N ILE A 89 16.43 3.53 13.68
CA ILE A 89 15.96 2.25 13.14
C ILE A 89 15.74 1.22 14.25
N THR A 90 14.53 0.69 14.33
CA THR A 90 14.16 -0.44 15.19
C THR A 90 13.29 -1.47 14.47
N SER A 91 12.60 -1.10 13.39
CA SER A 91 11.66 -2.00 12.71
C SER A 91 11.42 -1.67 11.25
N LYS A 92 10.99 -2.68 10.48
CA LYS A 92 10.39 -2.49 9.15
C LYS A 92 8.95 -2.02 9.31
N LEU A 93 8.52 -1.10 8.46
CA LEU A 93 7.19 -0.51 8.47
C LEU A 93 6.40 -0.90 7.22
N ALA A 94 6.18 0.02 6.29
CA ALA A 94 5.48 -0.26 5.04
C ALA A 94 6.40 -1.05 4.11
N ARG A 95 5.89 -2.12 3.49
CA ARG A 95 6.72 -3.05 2.73
C ARG A 95 6.06 -3.65 1.50
N ILE A 96 6.89 -3.95 0.51
CA ILE A 96 6.57 -4.66 -0.73
C ILE A 96 7.57 -5.81 -0.86
N LYS A 97 7.08 -7.05 -0.84
CA LYS A 97 7.87 -8.27 -1.02
C LYS A 97 7.52 -8.92 -2.36
N LEU A 98 8.53 -9.14 -3.19
CA LEU A 98 8.50 -9.96 -4.39
C LEU A 98 9.00 -11.35 -3.99
N ASN A 99 8.09 -12.33 -3.89
CA ASN A 99 8.44 -13.66 -3.42
C ASN A 99 8.77 -14.62 -4.57
N LYS A 100 9.27 -15.81 -4.23
CA LYS A 100 9.65 -16.85 -5.20
C LYS A 100 8.46 -17.50 -5.93
N ASN A 101 7.23 -17.23 -5.49
CA ASN A 101 6.00 -17.75 -6.09
C ASN A 101 5.39 -16.78 -7.11
N SER A 102 6.13 -15.73 -7.52
CA SER A 102 5.64 -14.67 -8.40
C SER A 102 4.52 -13.81 -7.80
N GLU A 103 4.47 -13.71 -6.47
CA GLU A 103 3.50 -12.87 -5.75
C GLU A 103 4.15 -11.54 -5.36
N ILE A 104 3.37 -10.45 -5.47
CA ILE A 104 3.69 -9.15 -4.90
C ILE A 104 2.89 -9.01 -3.62
N ILE A 105 3.58 -9.13 -2.48
CA ILE A 105 2.98 -9.06 -1.15
C ILE A 105 3.18 -7.64 -0.62
N MET A 106 2.07 -6.93 -0.39
CA MET A 106 2.08 -5.61 0.25
C MET A 106 1.69 -5.76 1.72
N ASN A 107 2.45 -5.14 2.62
CA ASN A 107 2.19 -5.12 4.07
C ASN A 107 1.79 -6.49 4.64
N GLU A 108 2.69 -7.47 4.50
CA GLU A 108 2.55 -8.85 5.04
C GLU A 108 1.49 -9.75 4.39
N GLY A 109 0.68 -9.24 3.46
CA GLY A 109 -0.29 -10.09 2.73
C GLY A 109 -1.41 -10.62 3.63
N THR A 110 -1.80 -9.84 4.64
CA THR A 110 -2.92 -10.18 5.54
C THR A 110 -4.28 -10.10 4.84
N ASP A 111 -4.37 -9.40 3.70
CA ASP A 111 -5.58 -9.27 2.89
C ASP A 111 -5.23 -9.13 1.39
N PHE A 112 -6.23 -9.34 0.53
CA PHE A 112 -6.11 -9.17 -0.91
C PHE A 112 -6.39 -7.72 -1.32
N ALA A 113 -5.51 -7.18 -2.15
CA ALA A 113 -5.78 -5.91 -2.81
C ALA A 113 -6.77 -6.14 -3.97
N VAL A 114 -7.87 -5.38 -3.99
CA VAL A 114 -8.89 -5.42 -5.05
C VAL A 114 -8.98 -4.07 -5.75
N ALA A 115 -9.22 -4.07 -7.06
CA ALA A 115 -9.51 -2.85 -7.82
C ALA A 115 -10.84 -2.25 -7.32
N TYR A 116 -10.77 -1.41 -6.28
CA TYR A 116 -11.94 -0.94 -5.55
C TYR A 116 -12.97 -0.28 -6.47
N THR A 117 -12.53 0.53 -7.43
CA THR A 117 -13.43 1.22 -8.36
C THR A 117 -14.27 0.22 -9.18
N ASP A 118 -13.62 -0.78 -9.78
CA ASP A 118 -14.30 -1.77 -10.60
C ASP A 118 -15.22 -2.65 -9.76
N LEU A 119 -14.76 -3.08 -8.58
CA LEU A 119 -15.57 -3.86 -7.64
C LEU A 119 -16.78 -3.06 -7.17
N LYS A 120 -16.61 -1.77 -6.84
CA LYS A 120 -17.69 -0.87 -6.45
C LYS A 120 -18.71 -0.70 -7.56
N THR A 121 -18.26 -0.52 -8.80
CA THR A 121 -19.15 -0.44 -9.97
C THR A 121 -19.95 -1.73 -10.15
N ALA A 122 -19.29 -2.90 -10.09
CA ALA A 122 -19.98 -4.19 -10.20
C ALA A 122 -20.97 -4.42 -9.04
N PHE A 123 -20.58 -4.07 -7.82
CA PHE A 123 -21.44 -4.17 -6.63
C PHE A 123 -22.65 -3.25 -6.69
N ASP A 124 -22.47 -1.98 -7.08
CA ASP A 124 -23.57 -1.02 -7.24
C ASP A 124 -24.54 -1.47 -8.33
N LYS A 125 -24.01 -2.06 -9.41
CA LYS A 125 -24.84 -2.66 -10.46
C LYS A 125 -25.64 -3.85 -9.92
N LEU A 126 -25.01 -4.77 -9.20
CA LEU A 126 -25.70 -5.91 -8.59
C LEU A 126 -26.80 -5.45 -7.63
N LYS A 127 -26.52 -4.44 -6.79
CA LYS A 127 -27.52 -3.84 -5.88
C LYS A 127 -28.70 -3.25 -6.66
N THR A 128 -28.41 -2.51 -7.73
CA THR A 128 -29.45 -1.93 -8.60
C THR A 128 -30.30 -3.02 -9.24
N ASP A 129 -29.67 -4.04 -9.82
CA ASP A 129 -30.36 -5.14 -10.49
C ASP A 129 -31.22 -5.94 -9.50
N PHE A 130 -30.73 -6.19 -8.28
CA PHE A 130 -31.49 -6.80 -7.19
C PHE A 130 -32.70 -5.95 -6.79
N ASN A 131 -32.51 -4.65 -6.58
CA ASN A 131 -33.61 -3.74 -6.20
C ASN A 131 -34.67 -3.62 -7.30
N ASN A 132 -34.25 -3.66 -8.57
CA ASN A 132 -35.16 -3.71 -9.71
C ASN A 132 -35.97 -5.01 -9.71
N PHE A 133 -35.33 -6.16 -9.45
CA PHE A 133 -36.02 -7.43 -9.31
C PHE A 133 -37.05 -7.40 -8.17
N ILE A 134 -36.69 -6.88 -6.99
CA ILE A 134 -37.63 -6.73 -5.87
C ILE A 134 -38.80 -5.83 -6.23
N SER A 135 -38.58 -4.74 -6.97
CA SER A 135 -39.67 -3.88 -7.43
C SER A 135 -40.64 -4.62 -8.36
N VAL A 136 -40.13 -5.36 -9.35
CA VAL A 136 -40.94 -6.19 -10.24
C VAL A 136 -41.67 -7.28 -9.46
N PHE A 137 -40.98 -7.95 -8.54
CA PHE A 137 -41.56 -8.96 -7.66
C PHE A 137 -42.63 -8.37 -6.74
N ASN A 138 -42.49 -7.16 -6.21
CA ASN A 138 -43.55 -6.61 -5.36
C ASN A 138 -44.77 -6.15 -6.18
N ALA A 139 -44.58 -5.83 -7.46
CA ALA A 139 -45.63 -5.41 -8.37
C ALA A 139 -46.31 -6.58 -9.12
N HIS A 140 -45.71 -7.78 -9.16
CA HIS A 140 -46.33 -8.91 -9.85
C HIS A 140 -47.60 -9.35 -9.12
N THR A 141 -48.60 -9.75 -9.91
CA THR A 141 -49.88 -10.24 -9.40
C THR A 141 -50.20 -11.62 -9.96
N HIS A 142 -50.89 -12.45 -9.18
CA HIS A 142 -51.40 -13.74 -9.62
C HIS A 142 -52.92 -13.71 -9.73
N PRO A 143 -53.50 -14.35 -10.77
CA PRO A 143 -54.93 -14.57 -10.81
C PRO A 143 -55.32 -15.55 -9.70
N TYR A 144 -56.40 -15.23 -8.98
CA TYR A 144 -57.03 -16.13 -8.03
C TYR A 144 -58.53 -15.92 -8.08
N VAL A 145 -59.27 -16.87 -7.50
CA VAL A 145 -60.71 -16.78 -7.36
C VAL A 145 -61.00 -16.69 -5.87
N ASP A 146 -61.45 -15.52 -5.42
CA ASP A 146 -61.72 -15.25 -4.00
C ASP A 146 -62.95 -16.04 -3.48
N THR A 147 -63.79 -16.53 -4.41
CA THR A 147 -64.92 -17.43 -4.13
C THR A 147 -65.13 -18.44 -5.26
N PRO A 148 -65.70 -19.64 -5.02
CA PRO A 148 -65.79 -20.72 -6.02
C PRO A 148 -66.61 -20.42 -7.28
N ILE A 149 -67.38 -19.31 -7.31
CA ILE A 149 -68.27 -18.91 -8.43
C ILE A 149 -68.11 -17.40 -8.74
N GLY A 150 -66.91 -16.85 -8.51
CA GLY A 150 -66.59 -15.43 -8.73
C GLY A 150 -65.85 -15.15 -10.05
N ALA A 151 -65.82 -13.87 -10.46
CA ALA A 151 -64.94 -13.42 -11.54
C ALA A 151 -63.47 -13.51 -11.11
N SER A 152 -62.56 -13.82 -12.05
CA SER A 152 -61.12 -13.84 -11.77
C SER A 152 -60.65 -12.47 -11.32
N VAL A 153 -59.99 -12.41 -10.15
CA VAL A 153 -59.32 -11.21 -9.63
C VAL A 153 -57.81 -11.47 -9.57
N THR A 154 -57.00 -10.43 -9.50
CA THR A 154 -55.55 -10.56 -9.31
C THR A 154 -55.12 -9.89 -8.01
N SER A 155 -54.19 -10.48 -7.27
CA SER A 155 -53.57 -9.87 -6.09
C SER A 155 -52.06 -9.90 -6.18
N ALA A 156 -51.41 -8.91 -5.55
CA ALA A 156 -49.96 -8.89 -5.39
C ALA A 156 -49.48 -9.97 -4.42
N THR A 157 -48.17 -10.23 -4.39
CA THR A 157 -47.56 -11.13 -3.42
C THR A 157 -47.90 -10.74 -1.98
N ALA A 158 -48.31 -11.71 -1.16
CA ALA A 158 -48.61 -11.50 0.26
C ALA A 158 -47.34 -11.26 1.10
N THR A 159 -46.16 -11.54 0.54
CA THR A 159 -44.87 -11.33 1.22
C THR A 159 -43.97 -10.49 0.31
N PRO A 160 -44.03 -9.16 0.42
CA PRO A 160 -43.15 -8.28 -0.33
C PRO A 160 -41.68 -8.50 0.03
N GLY A 161 -40.82 -8.47 -0.98
CA GLY A 161 -39.37 -8.38 -0.79
C GLY A 161 -38.95 -6.98 -0.33
N THR A 162 -37.79 -6.89 0.31
CA THR A 162 -37.20 -5.61 0.76
C THR A 162 -35.96 -5.28 -0.07
N SER A 163 -35.88 -4.05 -0.58
CA SER A 163 -34.71 -3.57 -1.31
C SER A 163 -33.46 -3.55 -0.43
N SER A 164 -32.31 -3.86 -1.02
CA SER A 164 -31.01 -3.78 -0.36
C SER A 164 -30.51 -2.34 -0.27
N THR A 165 -30.01 -1.98 0.90
CA THR A 165 -29.28 -0.74 1.18
C THR A 165 -27.77 -0.96 1.32
N ALA A 166 -27.27 -2.14 0.94
CA ALA A 166 -25.88 -2.51 1.15
C ALA A 166 -24.90 -1.50 0.53
N ASP A 167 -23.80 -1.26 1.24
CA ASP A 167 -22.74 -0.35 0.84
C ASP A 167 -21.39 -0.97 1.19
N MET A 168 -20.46 -0.88 0.25
CA MET A 168 -19.09 -1.37 0.38
C MET A 168 -18.07 -0.23 0.48
N SER A 169 -18.51 1.02 0.63
CA SER A 169 -17.61 2.18 0.75
C SER A 169 -16.55 2.02 1.84
N GLY A 170 -16.89 1.34 2.94
CA GLY A 170 -15.97 1.02 4.04
C GLY A 170 -14.86 0.03 3.69
N SER A 171 -14.92 -0.66 2.55
CA SER A 171 -13.85 -1.57 2.08
C SER A 171 -12.70 -0.85 1.36
N LYS A 172 -12.81 0.46 1.14
CA LYS A 172 -11.79 1.23 0.44
C LYS A 172 -10.52 1.38 1.28
N VAL A 173 -9.41 0.84 0.79
CA VAL A 173 -8.08 1.05 1.40
C VAL A 173 -7.44 2.31 0.80
N GLU A 174 -7.57 3.45 1.48
CA GLU A 174 -7.03 4.73 0.97
C GLU A 174 -5.50 4.76 0.83
N LYS A 175 -4.80 3.90 1.58
CA LYS A 175 -3.33 3.85 1.64
C LYS A 175 -2.69 3.03 0.51
N VAL A 176 -3.47 2.19 -0.19
CA VAL A 176 -2.97 1.31 -1.24
C VAL A 176 -3.75 1.56 -2.51
N LYS A 177 -3.08 2.07 -3.54
CA LYS A 177 -3.67 2.30 -4.86
C LYS A 177 -3.17 1.25 -5.83
N LEU A 178 -4.10 0.51 -6.41
CA LEU A 178 -3.83 -0.38 -7.54
C LEU A 178 -4.00 0.40 -8.85
N PRO A 179 -3.28 0.03 -9.92
CA PRO A 179 -3.46 0.62 -11.24
C PRO A 179 -4.89 0.44 -11.77
#